data_AF-A0A7K6QXP5-F1
#
_entry.id   AF-A0A7K6QXP5-F1
#
_cell.length_a   1.000
_cell.length_b   1.000
_cell.length_c   1.000
_cell.angle_alpha   90.00
_cell.angle_beta   90.00
_cell.angle_gamma   90.00
#
_symmetry.space_group_name_H-M   'P 1'
#
loop_
_entity.id
_entity.type
_entity.pdbx_description
1 polymer ?
#
loop_
_entity_poly.entity_id
_entity_poly.type
_entity_poly.pdbx_seq_one_letter_code
_entity_poly.pdbx_strand_id
1 'polypeptide(L)'
;RSPRPLTAASSFSKPKVLTATSTLKFIPEELAVFCRDFRLLRFHFPDNGLAPQAFRVANAIAQAREAAAGPGDAAEGRDGEAPPEEEEEEEDDDDDDDDEEDSPATLLFESLWDWEQELQRLGAVGWRVSAVNERFDMAPSLPRYLWVPSRLLDHDLKRTFAHFQERRVPRLCWHHPGGGDLLRGASFHPASEPGSEDVRCVPGVPGVPGEPGGRGGWKKGFSSPPRPPEPSDRDLNCLLASLVQLLGDPHARSLPGFQSLVQREWVAAGHPFPRRLGLRRDCPREESPVFLLFLDCTWQLLRQFPADFGFTEAFLLALHDSSFSPYFSTFRFSCQRQRRHG
;
A
#
# COMPACT_ATOMS: atom_id res chain seq x y z
N ARG A 1 3.56 1.60 20.82
CA ARG A 1 2.92 0.37 21.33
C ARG A 1 3.87 -0.78 21.02
N SER A 2 4.11 -1.68 21.97
CA SER A 2 4.96 -2.86 21.79
C SER A 2 4.37 -3.82 20.76
N PRO A 3 5.19 -4.67 20.09
CA PRO A 3 4.67 -5.74 19.23
C PRO A 3 3.61 -6.55 19.97
N ARG A 4 2.54 -6.96 19.28
CA ARG A 4 1.42 -7.73 19.86
C ARG A 4 1.97 -8.99 20.52
N PRO A 5 2.03 -9.05 21.86
CA PRO A 5 2.89 -10.00 22.55
C PRO A 5 2.35 -11.42 22.41
N LEU A 6 3.24 -12.39 22.31
CA LEU A 6 2.91 -13.74 22.76
C LEU A 6 3.11 -13.75 24.27
N THR A 7 2.08 -14.01 25.06
CA THR A 7 2.19 -13.94 26.52
C THR A 7 1.94 -15.32 27.12
N ALA A 8 2.86 -15.78 27.94
CA ALA A 8 2.70 -16.98 28.76
C ALA A 8 2.45 -16.59 30.20
N ALA A 9 1.48 -17.23 30.84
CA ALA A 9 1.16 -17.02 32.25
C ALA A 9 1.05 -18.37 32.99
N SER A 10 1.28 -18.32 34.29
CA SER A 10 1.02 -19.39 35.25
C SER A 10 0.49 -18.74 36.52
N SER A 11 -0.34 -19.46 37.27
CA SER A 11 -0.98 -19.00 38.52
C SER A 11 0.01 -18.43 39.54
N PHE A 12 1.30 -18.81 39.45
CA PHE A 12 2.35 -18.43 40.38
C PHE A 12 3.32 -17.35 39.85
N SER A 13 3.14 -16.86 38.62
CA SER A 13 4.07 -15.91 38.00
C SER A 13 3.39 -14.81 37.21
N LYS A 14 4.03 -13.62 37.14
CA LYS A 14 3.53 -12.54 36.30
C LYS A 14 3.56 -12.96 34.83
N PRO A 15 2.53 -12.61 34.02
CA PRO A 15 2.52 -12.90 32.60
C PRO A 15 3.80 -12.39 31.92
N LYS A 16 4.46 -13.27 31.16
CA LYS A 16 5.74 -13.00 30.51
C LYS A 16 5.55 -12.96 29.00
N VAL A 17 6.02 -11.87 28.38
CA VAL A 17 6.11 -11.77 26.92
C VAL A 17 7.21 -12.70 26.43
N LEU A 18 6.87 -13.53 25.44
CA LEU A 18 7.74 -14.50 24.82
C LEU A 18 8.30 -13.99 23.49
N THR A 19 9.59 -14.24 23.30
CA THR A 19 10.37 -14.03 22.07
C THR A 19 11.06 -15.34 21.70
N ALA A 20 11.58 -15.48 20.48
CA ALA A 20 12.30 -16.70 20.07
C ALA A 20 13.51 -17.04 20.97
N THR A 21 14.08 -16.03 21.63
CA THR A 21 15.20 -16.15 22.58
C THR A 21 14.76 -16.32 24.03
N SER A 22 13.46 -16.26 24.32
CA SER A 22 12.95 -16.32 25.68
C SER A 22 13.07 -17.72 26.24
N THR A 23 13.78 -17.85 27.37
CA THR A 23 13.71 -19.06 28.20
C THR A 23 12.57 -18.92 29.20
N LEU A 24 11.56 -19.77 29.03
CA LEU A 24 10.49 -19.96 30.01
C LEU A 24 11.08 -20.71 31.22
N LYS A 25 10.99 -20.10 32.41
CA LYS A 25 11.45 -20.69 33.67
C LYS A 25 10.34 -21.42 34.44
N PHE A 26 9.14 -21.45 33.85
CA PHE A 26 7.94 -22.05 34.41
C PHE A 26 7.15 -22.71 33.28
N ILE A 27 6.26 -23.63 33.65
CA ILE A 27 5.34 -24.27 32.71
C ILE A 27 4.14 -23.33 32.52
N PRO A 28 3.86 -22.86 31.30
CA PRO A 28 2.69 -22.02 31.07
C PRO A 28 1.40 -22.83 31.23
N GLU A 29 0.53 -22.37 32.12
CA GLU A 29 -0.85 -22.86 32.27
C GLU A 29 -1.77 -22.17 31.25
N GLU A 30 -1.37 -20.98 30.81
CA GLU A 30 -2.08 -20.19 29.81
C GLU A 30 -1.10 -19.59 28.80
N LEU A 31 -1.49 -19.67 27.53
CA LEU A 31 -0.85 -18.94 26.43
C LEU A 31 -1.86 -18.03 25.75
N ALA A 32 -1.52 -16.74 25.66
CA ALA A 32 -2.31 -15.71 25.01
C ALA A 32 -1.60 -15.22 23.74
N VAL A 33 -2.26 -15.38 22.60
CA VAL A 33 -1.78 -14.98 21.28
C VAL A 33 -2.63 -13.82 20.79
N PHE A 34 -2.02 -12.64 20.71
CA PHE A 34 -2.66 -11.45 20.14
C PHE A 34 -2.45 -11.48 18.62
N CYS A 35 -3.53 -11.66 17.87
CA CYS A 35 -3.54 -11.75 16.40
C CYS A 35 -3.69 -10.36 15.75
N ARG A 36 -3.40 -10.24 14.45
CA ARG A 36 -3.47 -8.97 13.71
C ARG A 36 -4.90 -8.54 13.37
N ASP A 37 -5.78 -9.51 13.14
CA ASP A 37 -7.23 -9.44 12.89
C ASP A 37 -8.10 -9.17 14.13
N PHE A 38 -7.54 -8.51 15.15
CA PHE A 38 -8.21 -8.18 16.42
C PHE A 38 -8.63 -9.36 17.29
N ARG A 39 -8.26 -10.60 16.94
CA ARG A 39 -8.52 -11.77 17.79
C ARG A 39 -7.48 -11.92 18.91
N LEU A 40 -7.94 -12.44 20.04
CA LEU A 40 -7.10 -12.93 21.14
C LEU A 40 -7.37 -14.42 21.28
N LEU A 41 -6.40 -15.26 20.90
CA LEU A 41 -6.49 -16.70 21.12
C LEU A 41 -5.89 -17.04 22.48
N ARG A 42 -6.67 -17.69 23.35
CA ARG A 42 -6.23 -18.15 24.66
C ARG A 42 -6.23 -19.66 24.70
N PHE A 43 -5.09 -20.25 25.00
CA PHE A 43 -4.91 -21.67 25.16
C PHE A 43 -4.68 -21.96 26.63
N HIS A 44 -5.49 -22.85 27.20
CA HIS A 44 -5.32 -23.34 28.55
C HIS A 44 -4.75 -24.75 28.53
N PHE A 45 -3.72 -24.98 29.34
CA PHE A 45 -3.08 -26.27 29.49
C PHE A 45 -3.46 -26.81 30.88
N PRO A 46 -4.45 -27.73 30.97
CA PRO A 46 -4.84 -28.29 32.25
C PRO A 46 -3.70 -29.11 32.88
N ASP A 47 -3.72 -29.26 34.20
CA ASP A 47 -2.70 -29.90 35.06
C ASP A 47 -2.38 -31.39 34.75
N ASN A 48 -2.92 -31.94 33.66
CA ASN A 48 -2.90 -33.38 33.34
C ASN A 48 -1.67 -33.83 32.54
N GLY A 49 -0.48 -33.30 32.83
CA GLY A 49 0.78 -33.77 32.23
C GLY A 49 1.11 -33.23 30.83
N LEU A 50 0.33 -32.26 30.31
CA LEU A 50 0.61 -31.57 29.05
C LEU A 50 1.68 -30.47 29.20
N ALA A 51 2.30 -30.35 30.38
CA ALA A 51 3.35 -29.39 30.69
C ALA A 51 4.50 -29.33 29.66
N PRO A 52 5.05 -30.46 29.17
CA PRO A 52 6.10 -30.43 28.14
C PRO A 52 5.58 -29.99 26.77
N GLN A 53 4.27 -30.12 26.51
CA GLN A 53 3.65 -29.70 25.25
C GLN A 53 3.36 -28.20 25.28
N ALA A 54 2.88 -27.66 26.40
CA ALA A 54 2.67 -26.23 26.60
C ALA A 54 3.96 -25.43 26.35
N PHE A 55 5.08 -25.93 26.87
CA PHE A 55 6.40 -25.35 26.64
C PHE A 55 6.84 -25.45 25.17
N ARG A 56 6.65 -26.63 24.54
CA ARG A 56 6.98 -26.84 23.11
C ARG A 56 6.17 -25.95 22.19
N VAL A 57 4.86 -25.84 22.42
CA VAL A 57 3.94 -25.00 21.63
C VAL A 57 4.30 -23.53 21.79
N ALA A 58 4.56 -23.06 23.01
CA ALA A 58 4.94 -21.67 23.26
C ALA A 58 6.25 -21.30 22.55
N ASN A 59 7.28 -22.17 22.60
CA ASN A 59 8.54 -21.95 21.90
C ASN A 59 8.39 -22.06 20.39
N ALA A 60 7.62 -23.03 19.88
CA ALA A 60 7.38 -23.19 18.45
C ALA A 60 6.68 -21.96 17.86
N ILE A 61 5.65 -21.42 18.54
CA ILE A 61 4.98 -20.19 18.11
C ILE A 61 5.94 -19.00 18.17
N ALA A 62 6.78 -18.90 19.20
CA ALA A 62 7.77 -17.83 19.31
C ALA A 62 8.82 -17.88 18.19
N GLN A 63 9.29 -19.08 17.83
CA GLN A 63 10.24 -19.31 16.74
C GLN A 63 9.61 -19.06 15.37
N ALA A 64 8.40 -19.58 15.12
CA ALA A 64 7.66 -19.36 13.87
C ALA A 64 7.38 -17.86 13.63
N ARG A 65 7.04 -17.11 14.69
CA ARG A 65 6.87 -15.65 14.62
C ARG A 65 8.16 -14.90 14.29
N GLU A 66 9.32 -15.45 14.63
CA GLU A 66 10.62 -14.87 14.30
C GLU A 66 11.02 -15.22 12.86
N ALA A 67 10.85 -16.47 12.45
CA ALA A 67 11.09 -16.91 11.07
C ALA A 67 10.21 -16.15 10.07
N ALA A 68 8.93 -15.95 10.39
CA ALA A 68 7.99 -15.20 9.55
C ALA A 68 8.30 -13.69 9.45
N ALA A 69 9.15 -13.13 10.33
CA ALA A 69 9.50 -11.72 10.30
C ALA A 69 10.59 -11.38 9.25
N GLY A 70 11.18 -12.40 8.61
CA GLY A 70 12.27 -12.26 7.64
C GLY A 70 13.57 -11.68 8.25
N PRO A 71 14.73 -11.89 7.61
CA PRO A 71 15.91 -11.12 7.96
C PRO A 71 15.63 -9.65 7.65
N GLY A 72 15.67 -8.78 8.66
CA GLY A 72 15.66 -7.34 8.43
C GLY A 72 16.86 -6.95 7.56
N ASP A 73 16.69 -5.95 6.69
CA ASP A 73 17.74 -5.42 5.81
C ASP A 73 18.94 -4.85 6.59
N ALA A 74 19.77 -5.73 7.15
CA ALA A 74 21.11 -5.43 7.61
C ALA A 74 22.17 -5.87 6.58
N ALA A 75 21.75 -6.26 5.37
CA ALA A 75 22.62 -6.72 4.30
C ALA A 75 22.39 -5.90 3.01
N GLU A 76 22.59 -4.58 3.07
CA GLU A 76 23.16 -3.91 1.90
C GLU A 76 24.62 -4.37 1.79
N GLY A 77 24.88 -5.29 0.86
CA GLY A 77 26.22 -5.74 0.51
C GLY A 77 26.64 -7.06 1.15
N ARG A 78 26.11 -8.17 0.64
CA ARG A 78 26.83 -9.44 0.53
C ARG A 78 26.07 -10.38 -0.40
N ASP A 79 26.70 -10.69 -1.52
CA ASP A 79 26.34 -11.82 -2.38
C ASP A 79 26.40 -13.11 -1.55
N GLY A 80 25.34 -13.92 -1.56
CA GLY A 80 25.35 -15.22 -0.89
C GLY A 80 24.00 -15.90 -0.75
N GLU A 81 23.84 -16.98 -1.52
CA GLU A 81 22.91 -18.11 -1.42
C GLU A 81 21.40 -17.81 -1.50
N ALA A 82 20.82 -18.11 -2.67
CA ALA A 82 19.38 -18.24 -2.87
C ALA A 82 18.81 -19.41 -2.05
N PRO A 83 17.56 -19.33 -1.56
CA PRO A 83 16.85 -20.50 -1.04
C PRO A 83 16.67 -21.56 -2.15
N PRO A 84 16.47 -22.84 -1.81
CA PRO A 84 16.25 -23.87 -2.82
C PRO A 84 15.00 -23.50 -3.64
N GLU A 85 15.17 -23.50 -4.96
CA GLU A 85 14.09 -23.45 -5.94
C GLU A 85 13.19 -24.66 -5.67
N GLU A 86 12.01 -24.43 -5.11
CA GLU A 86 10.93 -25.40 -5.24
C GLU A 86 10.46 -25.28 -6.69
N GLU A 87 10.61 -26.37 -7.45
CA GLU A 87 10.13 -26.49 -8.82
C GLU A 87 8.65 -26.10 -8.84
N GLU A 88 8.36 -24.91 -9.35
CA GLU A 88 7.00 -24.56 -9.78
C GLU A 88 6.71 -25.52 -10.93
N GLU A 89 5.85 -26.51 -10.70
CA GLU A 89 5.27 -27.30 -11.77
C GLU A 89 4.56 -26.29 -12.69
N GLU A 90 5.14 -26.03 -13.87
CA GLU A 90 4.42 -25.38 -14.95
C GLU A 90 3.26 -26.31 -15.31
N GLU A 91 2.08 -26.02 -14.75
CA GLU A 91 0.85 -26.51 -15.35
C GLU A 91 0.80 -25.86 -16.73
N ASP A 92 1.05 -26.66 -17.76
CA ASP A 92 0.67 -26.36 -19.14
C ASP A 92 -0.84 -26.12 -19.11
N ASP A 93 -1.25 -24.87 -18.89
CA ASP A 93 -2.60 -24.41 -19.17
C ASP A 93 -2.75 -24.54 -20.70
N ASP A 94 -3.28 -25.68 -21.13
CA ASP A 94 -3.85 -25.83 -22.46
C ASP A 94 -4.86 -24.67 -22.62
N ASP A 95 -4.49 -23.69 -23.45
CA ASP A 95 -5.35 -22.60 -23.92
C ASP A 95 -6.59 -23.20 -24.60
N ASP A 96 -7.59 -23.59 -23.81
CA ASP A 96 -8.98 -23.61 -24.26
C ASP A 96 -9.38 -22.12 -24.40
N ASP A 97 -9.19 -21.60 -25.61
CA ASP A 97 -9.83 -20.38 -26.13
C ASP A 97 -11.36 -20.53 -25.99
N ASP A 98 -11.87 -20.34 -24.78
CA ASP A 98 -13.28 -20.07 -24.53
C ASP A 98 -13.47 -18.55 -24.57
N ASP A 99 -14.14 -18.11 -25.65
CA ASP A 99 -14.53 -16.74 -25.96
C ASP A 99 -15.30 -16.03 -24.81
N GLU A 100 -14.62 -15.57 -23.75
CA GLU A 100 -15.12 -14.55 -22.82
C GLU A 100 -14.64 -13.14 -23.23
N GLU A 101 -14.85 -12.80 -24.51
CA GLU A 101 -14.79 -11.42 -25.01
C GLU A 101 -15.94 -10.58 -24.42
N ASP A 102 -15.74 -9.97 -23.25
CA ASP A 102 -16.27 -8.63 -22.89
C ASP A 102 -16.07 -8.25 -21.40
N SER A 103 -15.48 -9.11 -20.56
CA SER A 103 -15.16 -8.71 -19.19
C SER A 103 -13.89 -7.84 -19.16
N PRO A 104 -13.93 -6.61 -18.63
CA PRO A 104 -12.73 -5.78 -18.55
C PRO A 104 -11.71 -6.43 -17.61
N ALA A 105 -10.55 -6.81 -18.16
CA ALA A 105 -9.48 -7.46 -17.43
C ALA A 105 -8.89 -6.54 -16.33
N THR A 106 -8.46 -7.14 -15.23
CA THR A 106 -7.79 -6.43 -14.15
C THR A 106 -6.41 -5.95 -14.58
N LEU A 107 -6.23 -4.63 -14.65
CA LEU A 107 -4.93 -4.00 -14.90
C LEU A 107 -4.03 -4.05 -13.66
N LEU A 108 -2.79 -4.54 -13.83
CA LEU A 108 -1.79 -4.67 -12.77
C LEU A 108 -0.81 -3.48 -12.69
N PHE A 109 -0.78 -2.61 -13.71
CA PHE A 109 0.06 -1.41 -13.81
C PHE A 109 1.57 -1.72 -13.82
N GLU A 110 1.94 -2.84 -14.44
CA GLU A 110 3.33 -3.28 -14.54
C GLU A 110 3.97 -2.96 -15.91
N SER A 111 3.13 -2.85 -16.93
CA SER A 111 3.51 -2.53 -18.31
C SER A 111 3.13 -1.08 -18.66
N LEU A 112 3.77 -0.48 -19.66
CA LEU A 112 3.38 0.85 -20.16
C LEU A 112 1.94 0.84 -20.72
N TRP A 113 1.54 -0.28 -21.32
CA TRP A 113 0.22 -0.50 -21.90
C TRP A 113 -0.91 -0.38 -20.88
N ASP A 114 -0.75 -0.96 -19.68
CA ASP A 114 -1.76 -0.86 -18.60
C ASP A 114 -2.06 0.61 -18.26
N TRP A 115 -1.00 1.43 -18.21
CA TRP A 115 -1.11 2.85 -17.91
C TRP A 115 -1.77 3.63 -19.05
N GLU A 116 -1.53 3.25 -20.30
CA GLU A 116 -2.16 3.87 -21.46
C GLU A 116 -3.65 3.49 -21.56
N GLN A 117 -3.98 2.22 -21.36
CA GLN A 117 -5.35 1.71 -21.39
C GLN A 117 -6.23 2.40 -20.35
N GLU A 118 -5.77 2.48 -19.10
CA GLU A 118 -6.55 3.16 -18.07
C GLU A 118 -6.65 4.68 -18.32
N LEU A 119 -5.60 5.32 -18.84
CA LEU A 119 -5.66 6.75 -19.19
C LEU A 119 -6.66 7.01 -20.31
N GLN A 120 -6.73 6.10 -21.29
CA GLN A 120 -7.69 6.14 -22.38
C GLN A 120 -9.12 5.94 -21.86
N ARG A 121 -9.35 4.98 -20.96
CA ARG A 121 -10.66 4.77 -20.30
C ARG A 121 -11.14 6.03 -19.59
N LEU A 122 -10.22 6.74 -18.92
CA LEU A 122 -10.53 7.99 -18.22
C LEU A 122 -10.81 9.17 -19.17
N GLY A 123 -10.48 9.07 -20.46
CA GLY A 123 -10.70 10.16 -21.43
C GLY A 123 -9.84 11.40 -21.16
N ALA A 124 -8.71 11.24 -20.46
CA ALA A 124 -7.89 12.34 -19.97
C ALA A 124 -6.95 12.93 -21.05
N VAL A 125 -7.51 13.54 -22.10
CA VAL A 125 -6.77 14.02 -23.30
C VAL A 125 -5.64 15.04 -23.02
N GLY A 126 -5.71 15.74 -21.88
CA GLY A 126 -4.67 16.70 -21.45
C GLY A 126 -3.44 16.04 -20.80
N TRP A 127 -3.45 14.72 -20.67
CA TRP A 127 -2.47 13.94 -19.94
C TRP A 127 -1.82 12.88 -20.84
N ARG A 128 -0.60 12.48 -20.50
CA ARG A 128 0.15 11.43 -21.18
C ARG A 128 0.85 10.51 -20.18
N VAL A 129 1.11 9.28 -20.60
CA VAL A 129 2.02 8.39 -19.88
C VAL A 129 3.46 8.85 -20.10
N SER A 130 4.24 8.92 -19.03
CA SER A 130 5.67 9.24 -19.05
C SER A 130 6.48 8.08 -18.46
N ALA A 131 7.51 7.65 -19.20
CA ALA A 131 8.48 6.66 -18.78
C ALA A 131 9.70 7.28 -18.06
N VAL A 132 9.59 8.53 -17.60
CA VAL A 132 10.69 9.28 -16.94
C VAL A 132 11.28 8.54 -15.74
N ASN A 133 10.47 7.71 -15.06
CA ASN A 133 10.84 6.95 -13.88
C ASN A 133 10.96 5.43 -14.15
N GLU A 134 11.09 5.01 -15.41
CA GLU A 134 11.08 3.59 -15.79
C GLU A 134 12.16 2.75 -15.07
N ARG A 135 13.32 3.38 -14.84
CA ARG A 135 14.46 2.79 -14.11
C ARG A 135 14.49 3.12 -12.62
N PHE A 136 13.47 3.83 -12.12
CA PHE A 136 13.36 4.31 -10.74
C PHE A 136 14.44 5.30 -10.29
N ASP A 137 15.19 5.89 -11.23
CA ASP A 137 16.26 6.86 -10.96
C ASP A 137 15.73 8.18 -10.37
N MET A 138 14.50 8.56 -10.72
CA MET A 138 13.91 9.83 -10.31
C MET A 138 13.32 9.74 -8.90
N ALA A 139 12.50 8.71 -8.65
CA ALA A 139 11.89 8.43 -7.36
C ALA A 139 11.72 6.91 -7.17
N PRO A 140 12.54 6.27 -6.32
CA PRO A 140 12.48 4.83 -6.08
C PRO A 140 11.16 4.30 -5.52
N SER A 141 10.37 5.18 -4.89
CA SER A 141 9.08 4.84 -4.30
C SER A 141 7.91 5.02 -5.27
N LEU A 142 8.10 5.70 -6.41
CA LEU A 142 7.07 5.89 -7.43
C LEU A 142 7.08 4.73 -8.44
N PRO A 143 5.98 4.55 -9.20
CA PRO A 143 5.91 3.54 -10.25
C PRO A 143 6.81 3.91 -11.45
N ARG A 144 7.03 2.93 -12.32
CA ARG A 144 7.81 3.09 -13.57
C ARG A 144 7.24 4.16 -14.48
N TYR A 145 5.92 4.20 -14.57
CA TYR A 145 5.17 5.07 -15.46
C TYR A 145 4.31 6.03 -14.64
N LEU A 146 4.18 7.27 -15.11
CA LEU A 146 3.41 8.32 -14.44
C LEU A 146 2.55 9.04 -15.46
N TRP A 147 1.34 9.45 -15.06
CA TRP A 147 0.54 10.36 -15.85
C TRP A 147 0.91 11.81 -15.56
N VAL A 148 1.33 12.52 -16.59
CA VAL A 148 1.81 13.91 -16.53
C VAL A 148 1.13 14.75 -17.60
N PRO A 149 1.06 16.08 -17.47
CA PRO A 149 0.43 16.92 -18.48
C PRO A 149 1.13 16.75 -19.83
N SER A 150 0.37 16.66 -20.92
CA SER A 150 0.92 16.41 -22.26
C SER A 150 1.92 17.48 -22.72
N ARG A 151 1.78 18.70 -22.20
CA ARG A 151 2.68 19.84 -22.50
C ARG A 151 4.00 19.80 -21.71
N LEU A 152 4.06 19.04 -20.62
CA LEU A 152 5.25 18.96 -19.78
C LEU A 152 6.19 17.89 -20.36
N LEU A 153 7.37 18.31 -20.83
CA LEU A 153 8.36 17.39 -21.39
C LEU A 153 9.12 16.66 -20.28
N ASP A 154 9.59 15.43 -20.55
CA ASP A 154 10.32 14.64 -19.55
C ASP A 154 11.60 15.34 -19.07
N HIS A 155 12.26 16.13 -19.93
CA HIS A 155 13.47 16.85 -19.56
C HIS A 155 13.23 17.96 -18.51
N ASP A 156 12.07 18.63 -18.58
CA ASP A 156 11.64 19.63 -17.60
C ASP A 156 11.14 18.95 -16.33
N LEU A 157 10.29 17.94 -16.51
CA LEU A 157 9.76 17.12 -15.42
C LEU A 157 10.88 16.56 -14.54
N LYS A 158 12.00 16.11 -15.11
CA LYS A 158 13.15 15.61 -14.34
C LYS A 158 13.68 16.61 -13.32
N ARG A 159 13.65 17.90 -13.65
CA ARG A 159 14.14 18.96 -12.75
C ARG A 159 13.21 19.18 -11.57
N THR A 160 11.92 18.88 -11.73
CA THR A 160 10.91 19.11 -10.68
C THR A 160 11.03 18.14 -9.51
N PHE A 161 11.47 16.90 -9.74
CA PHE A 161 11.57 15.83 -8.73
C PHE A 161 12.36 16.26 -7.48
N ALA A 162 13.45 17.02 -7.64
CA ALA A 162 14.27 17.45 -6.52
C ALA A 162 13.56 18.41 -5.55
N HIS A 163 12.46 19.02 -5.97
CA HIS A 163 11.72 20.02 -5.19
C HIS A 163 10.59 19.43 -4.34
N PHE A 164 10.25 18.15 -4.52
CA PHE A 164 9.21 17.47 -3.74
C PHE A 164 9.82 16.49 -2.74
N GLN A 165 9.22 16.39 -1.56
CA GLN A 165 9.62 15.41 -0.55
C GLN A 165 9.59 13.98 -1.12
N GLU A 166 10.57 13.16 -0.77
CA GLU A 166 10.81 11.82 -1.36
C GLU A 166 10.90 11.81 -2.90
N ARG A 167 11.06 12.98 -3.53
CA ARG A 167 11.00 13.20 -4.97
C ARG A 167 9.67 12.83 -5.61
N ARG A 168 8.57 12.88 -4.86
CA ARG A 168 7.27 12.41 -5.34
C ARG A 168 6.46 13.56 -5.91
N VAL A 169 6.70 13.82 -7.20
CA VAL A 169 6.05 14.89 -7.97
C VAL A 169 4.52 14.72 -8.03
N PRO A 170 3.76 15.82 -8.17
CA PRO A 170 2.35 15.78 -8.51
C PRO A 170 2.13 15.04 -9.83
N ARG A 171 1.24 14.05 -9.81
CA ARG A 171 0.83 13.25 -10.96
C ARG A 171 -0.67 13.08 -10.97
N LEU A 172 -1.27 12.81 -12.13
CA LEU A 172 -2.68 12.47 -12.21
C LEU A 172 -2.93 11.13 -11.51
N CYS A 173 -3.97 11.09 -10.69
CA CYS A 173 -4.55 9.86 -10.16
C CYS A 173 -5.89 9.54 -10.83
N TRP A 174 -6.70 10.56 -11.11
CA TRP A 174 -8.02 10.37 -11.70
C TRP A 174 -8.50 11.61 -12.45
N HIS A 175 -9.18 11.39 -13.57
CA HIS A 175 -9.86 12.43 -14.33
C HIS A 175 -11.37 12.21 -14.23
N HIS A 176 -12.07 13.22 -13.73
CA HIS A 176 -13.53 13.22 -13.68
C HIS A 176 -14.08 13.54 -15.07
N PRO A 177 -15.10 12.82 -15.60
CA PRO A 177 -15.68 13.07 -16.93
C PRO A 177 -16.17 14.51 -17.17
N GLY A 178 -16.56 15.20 -16.09
CA GLY A 178 -16.88 16.64 -16.07
C GLY A 178 -15.67 17.60 -16.12
N GLY A 179 -14.45 17.12 -16.34
CA GLY A 179 -13.25 17.92 -16.59
C GLY A 179 -12.38 18.26 -15.36
N GLY A 180 -12.62 17.62 -14.21
CA GLY A 180 -11.84 17.85 -12.99
C GLY A 180 -10.70 16.84 -12.84
N ASP A 181 -9.49 17.30 -12.51
CA ASP A 181 -8.33 16.42 -12.29
C ASP A 181 -8.03 16.26 -10.79
N LEU A 182 -7.85 15.01 -10.37
CA LEU A 182 -7.35 14.66 -9.05
C LEU A 182 -5.86 14.35 -9.13
N LEU A 183 -5.05 15.17 -8.46
CA LEU A 183 -3.59 15.01 -8.43
C LEU A 183 -3.11 14.51 -7.08
N ARG A 184 -2.07 13.67 -7.12
CA ARG A 184 -1.37 13.19 -5.93
C ARG A 184 0.11 13.48 -6.04
N GLY A 185 0.67 14.07 -5.00
CA GLY A 185 2.08 14.39 -4.88
C GLY A 185 2.45 14.65 -3.43
N ALA A 186 3.73 14.56 -3.13
CA ALA A 186 4.25 14.90 -1.81
C ALA A 186 4.31 16.43 -1.64
N SER A 187 4.56 16.87 -0.41
CA SER A 187 4.72 18.29 -0.13
C SER A 187 5.98 18.86 -0.79
N PHE A 188 5.94 20.15 -1.07
CA PHE A 188 7.06 20.89 -1.63
C PHE A 188 8.12 21.15 -0.56
N HIS A 189 9.39 21.11 -0.92
CA HIS A 189 10.48 21.49 -0.03
C HIS A 189 10.41 23.01 0.27
N PRO A 190 10.32 23.44 1.54
CA PRO A 190 10.21 24.87 1.87
C PRO A 190 11.40 25.71 1.40
N ALA A 191 12.58 25.08 1.27
CA ALA A 191 13.80 25.71 0.78
C ALA A 191 13.88 25.80 -0.75
N SER A 192 12.96 25.15 -1.47
CA SER A 192 12.83 25.33 -2.92
C SER A 192 12.06 26.62 -3.18
N GLU A 193 12.52 27.42 -4.14
CA GLU A 193 11.82 28.65 -4.53
C GLU A 193 10.58 28.29 -5.37
N PRO A 194 9.34 28.61 -4.93
CA PRO A 194 8.11 28.25 -5.65
C PRO A 194 7.96 28.91 -7.04
N GLY A 195 8.90 29.78 -7.43
CA GLY A 195 8.94 30.49 -8.71
C GLY A 195 10.08 30.10 -9.64
N SER A 196 10.88 29.08 -9.29
CA SER A 196 11.94 28.58 -10.18
C SER A 196 11.32 28.13 -11.51
N GLU A 197 12.01 28.40 -12.63
CA GLU A 197 11.52 28.04 -13.97
C GLU A 197 11.23 26.54 -14.06
N ASP A 198 12.00 25.74 -13.33
CA ASP A 198 11.87 24.29 -13.26
C ASP A 198 10.51 23.82 -12.71
N VAL A 199 9.80 24.61 -11.91
CA VAL A 199 8.55 24.19 -11.23
C VAL A 199 7.30 24.88 -11.78
N ARG A 200 7.44 25.97 -12.56
CA ARG A 200 6.30 26.73 -13.14
C ARG A 200 5.38 25.90 -14.02
N CYS A 201 5.89 24.84 -14.62
CA CYS A 201 5.18 23.95 -15.53
C CYS A 201 4.40 22.83 -14.81
N VAL A 202 4.51 22.71 -13.48
CA VAL A 202 3.85 21.67 -12.68
C VAL A 202 2.49 22.16 -12.16
N PRO A 203 1.38 21.46 -12.48
CA PRO A 203 0.07 21.80 -11.93
C PRO A 203 0.02 21.73 -10.40
N GLY A 204 -0.64 22.70 -9.76
CA GLY A 204 -0.92 22.67 -8.32
C GLY A 204 0.14 23.29 -7.40
N VAL A 205 1.23 23.85 -7.94
CA VAL A 205 2.23 24.59 -7.13
C VAL A 205 1.73 26.03 -6.87
N PRO A 206 1.65 26.51 -5.60
CA PRO A 206 1.22 27.88 -5.31
C PRO A 206 2.25 28.89 -5.83
N GLY A 207 1.88 29.72 -6.81
CA GLY A 207 2.78 30.76 -7.33
C GLY A 207 2.65 31.14 -8.80
N VAL A 208 1.70 30.59 -9.56
CA VAL A 208 1.50 30.95 -10.98
C VAL A 208 0.36 31.96 -11.13
N PRO A 209 0.62 33.25 -11.35
CA PRO A 209 -0.40 34.19 -11.80
C PRO A 209 -0.60 34.04 -13.32
N GLY A 210 -1.76 33.54 -13.74
CA GLY A 210 -2.34 33.85 -15.05
C GLY A 210 -2.64 32.68 -15.99
N GLU A 211 -3.87 32.17 -15.92
CA GLU A 211 -4.74 32.07 -17.11
C GLU A 211 -6.18 32.43 -16.67
N PRO A 212 -6.90 33.30 -17.39
CA PRO A 212 -8.20 33.81 -16.96
C PRO A 212 -9.30 32.81 -17.32
N GLY A 213 -9.57 31.86 -16.42
CA GLY A 213 -10.61 30.85 -16.70
C GLY A 213 -10.82 29.80 -15.62
N GLY A 214 -10.78 30.16 -14.34
CA GLY A 214 -11.05 29.18 -13.28
C GLY A 214 -11.29 29.83 -11.92
N ARG A 215 -12.54 30.20 -11.64
CA ARG A 215 -12.96 30.54 -10.28
C ARG A 215 -12.88 29.27 -9.42
N GLY A 216 -11.78 29.12 -8.69
CA GLY A 216 -11.56 28.06 -7.71
C GLY A 216 -10.61 28.49 -6.61
N GLY A 217 -10.63 29.77 -6.22
CA GLY A 217 -9.96 30.22 -5.01
C GLY A 217 -10.61 29.54 -3.81
N TRP A 218 -9.87 28.66 -3.12
CA TRP A 218 -10.26 28.08 -1.84
C TRP A 218 -10.59 29.24 -0.89
N LYS A 219 -11.87 29.56 -0.75
CA LYS A 219 -12.32 30.55 0.21
C LYS A 219 -11.95 30.00 1.58
N LYS A 220 -11.09 30.73 2.29
CA LYS A 220 -10.79 30.53 3.72
C LYS A 220 -12.12 30.51 4.48
N GLY A 221 -12.57 29.32 4.81
CA GLY A 221 -13.87 29.08 5.41
C GLY A 221 -13.85 27.96 6.43
N PHE A 222 -12.72 27.68 7.09
CA PHE A 222 -12.69 26.92 8.34
C PHE A 222 -11.56 27.45 9.22
N SER A 223 -11.93 28.00 10.38
CA SER A 223 -11.02 28.42 11.43
C SER A 223 -10.43 27.20 12.14
N SER A 224 -9.48 26.55 11.50
CA SER A 224 -8.57 25.60 12.14
C SER A 224 -7.20 25.80 11.51
N PRO A 225 -6.11 25.83 12.29
CA PRO A 225 -4.78 25.89 11.72
C PRO A 225 -4.61 24.69 10.76
N PRO A 226 -4.16 24.91 9.51
CA PRO A 226 -3.95 23.80 8.60
C PRO A 226 -2.92 22.86 9.24
N ARG A 227 -3.27 21.58 9.38
CA ARG A 227 -2.28 20.55 9.68
C ARG A 227 -1.16 20.69 8.64
N PRO A 228 0.12 20.63 9.02
CA PRO A 228 1.19 20.57 8.03
C PRO A 228 0.89 19.39 7.08
N PRO A 229 1.00 19.58 5.75
CA PRO A 229 0.79 18.50 4.81
C PRO A 229 1.71 17.34 5.19
N GLU A 230 1.22 16.10 5.12
CA GLU A 230 2.07 14.94 5.36
C GLU A 230 3.31 15.02 4.44
N PRO A 231 4.51 14.79 4.97
CA PRO A 231 5.73 14.89 4.17
C PRO A 231 5.73 13.88 3.02
N SER A 232 5.03 12.75 3.19
CA SER A 232 4.87 11.70 2.19
C SER A 232 3.42 11.64 1.70
N ASP A 233 3.20 11.35 0.42
CA ASP A 233 1.85 11.13 -0.12
C ASP A 233 1.38 9.67 0.00
N ARG A 234 2.15 8.80 0.66
CA ARG A 234 2.04 7.34 0.54
C ARG A 234 1.01 6.70 1.47
N ASP A 235 0.43 7.47 2.38
CA ASP A 235 -0.57 7.01 3.34
C ASP A 235 -1.92 7.68 3.09
N LEU A 236 -2.23 8.79 3.77
CA LEU A 236 -3.59 9.37 3.76
C LEU A 236 -4.01 9.85 2.37
N ASN A 237 -3.08 10.39 1.57
CA ASN A 237 -3.39 10.83 0.21
C ASN A 237 -3.82 9.66 -0.69
N CYS A 238 -3.27 8.46 -0.48
CA CYS A 238 -3.68 7.24 -1.20
C CYS A 238 -5.13 6.85 -0.83
N LEU A 239 -5.45 6.86 0.46
CA LEU A 239 -6.80 6.59 0.96
C LEU A 239 -7.82 7.58 0.38
N LEU A 240 -7.52 8.87 0.45
CA LEU A 240 -8.40 9.91 -0.08
C LEU A 240 -8.57 9.78 -1.59
N ALA A 241 -7.48 9.55 -2.33
CA ALA A 241 -7.54 9.38 -3.77
C ALA A 241 -8.39 8.16 -4.19
N SER A 242 -8.29 7.06 -3.44
CA SER A 242 -9.08 5.85 -3.69
C SER A 242 -10.57 6.06 -3.38
N LEU A 243 -10.90 6.72 -2.26
CA LEU A 243 -12.30 6.98 -1.89
C LEU A 243 -12.98 7.95 -2.85
N VAL A 244 -12.29 8.99 -3.31
CA VAL A 244 -12.85 9.91 -4.31
C VAL A 244 -13.22 9.18 -5.59
N GLN A 245 -12.38 8.23 -6.02
CA GLN A 245 -12.65 7.41 -7.20
C GLN A 245 -13.79 6.42 -6.99
N LEU A 246 -13.89 5.79 -5.81
CA LEU A 246 -15.05 4.94 -5.49
C LEU A 246 -16.37 5.71 -5.50
N LEU A 247 -16.35 6.99 -5.13
CA LEU A 247 -17.54 7.86 -5.13
C LEU A 247 -17.86 8.41 -6.53
N GLY A 248 -16.86 8.59 -7.39
CA GLY A 248 -16.99 9.30 -8.66
C GLY A 248 -16.90 8.45 -9.92
N ASP A 249 -16.37 7.22 -9.84
CA ASP A 249 -16.13 6.34 -10.98
C ASP A 249 -16.84 4.99 -10.80
N PRO A 250 -17.92 4.71 -11.56
CA PRO A 250 -18.60 3.42 -11.52
C PRO A 250 -17.68 2.23 -11.81
N HIS A 251 -16.66 2.40 -12.66
CA HIS A 251 -15.73 1.33 -12.98
C HIS A 251 -14.95 0.87 -11.74
N ALA A 252 -14.56 1.81 -10.86
CA ALA A 252 -13.86 1.51 -9.61
C ALA A 252 -14.67 0.68 -8.61
N ARG A 253 -16.00 0.56 -8.81
CA ARG A 253 -16.90 -0.27 -7.99
C ARG A 253 -17.15 -1.66 -8.59
N SER A 254 -16.72 -1.92 -9.81
CA SER A 254 -16.65 -3.28 -10.35
C SER A 254 -15.52 -4.06 -9.68
N LEU A 255 -15.59 -5.40 -9.67
CA LEU A 255 -14.52 -6.25 -9.12
C LEU A 255 -13.15 -5.98 -9.81
N PRO A 256 -13.03 -6.06 -11.15
CA PRO A 256 -11.75 -5.78 -11.83
C PRO A 256 -11.29 -4.33 -11.64
N GLY A 257 -12.21 -3.35 -11.74
CA GLY A 257 -11.85 -1.95 -11.54
C GLY A 257 -11.41 -1.62 -10.11
N PHE A 258 -11.98 -2.29 -9.09
CA PHE A 258 -11.51 -2.16 -7.71
C PHE A 258 -10.13 -2.78 -7.52
N GLN A 259 -9.89 -3.96 -8.10
CA GLN A 259 -8.57 -4.58 -8.08
C GLN A 259 -7.53 -3.67 -8.76
N SER A 260 -7.84 -3.12 -9.94
CA SER A 260 -7.00 -2.14 -10.63
C SER A 260 -6.78 -0.87 -9.82
N LEU A 261 -7.80 -0.37 -9.11
CA LEU A 261 -7.65 0.78 -8.20
C LEU A 261 -6.65 0.48 -7.08
N VAL A 262 -6.76 -0.69 -6.43
CA VAL A 262 -5.82 -1.12 -5.39
C VAL A 262 -4.41 -1.26 -5.98
N GLN A 263 -4.29 -1.90 -7.15
CA GLN A 263 -3.01 -2.07 -7.83
C GLN A 263 -2.36 -0.70 -8.16
N ARG A 264 -3.12 0.26 -8.68
CA ARG A 264 -2.56 1.57 -9.06
C ARG A 264 -2.23 2.43 -7.85
N GLU A 265 -3.22 2.69 -6.99
CA GLU A 265 -3.11 3.72 -5.96
C GLU A 265 -2.29 3.27 -4.76
N TRP A 266 -2.39 2.00 -4.39
CA TRP A 266 -1.70 1.46 -3.22
C TRP A 266 -0.41 0.78 -3.61
N VAL A 267 -0.48 -0.14 -4.56
CA VAL A 267 0.62 -1.06 -4.82
C VAL A 267 1.70 -0.42 -5.70
N ALA A 268 1.37 -0.06 -6.94
CA ALA A 268 2.27 0.57 -7.89
C ALA A 268 2.75 1.94 -7.39
N ALA A 269 1.85 2.73 -6.80
CA ALA A 269 2.22 4.01 -6.25
C ALA A 269 2.93 3.96 -4.88
N GLY A 270 3.22 2.77 -4.38
CA GLY A 270 4.25 2.52 -3.38
C GLY A 270 3.81 2.73 -1.93
N HIS A 271 2.59 2.36 -1.55
CA HIS A 271 2.21 2.27 -0.15
C HIS A 271 3.14 1.29 0.59
N PRO A 272 3.77 1.68 1.72
CA PRO A 272 4.74 0.83 2.42
C PRO A 272 4.07 -0.27 3.25
N PHE A 273 3.38 -1.22 2.59
CA PHE A 273 2.64 -2.31 3.21
C PHE A 273 3.42 -3.04 4.33
N PRO A 274 4.68 -3.50 4.13
CA PRO A 274 5.39 -4.25 5.16
C PRO A 274 5.63 -3.47 6.45
N ARG A 275 5.85 -2.16 6.35
CA ARG A 275 6.05 -1.28 7.51
C ARG A 275 4.72 -0.96 8.19
N ARG A 276 3.66 -0.70 7.41
CA ARG A 276 2.33 -0.32 7.92
C ARG A 276 1.60 -1.49 8.57
N LEU A 277 1.72 -2.69 8.00
CA LEU A 277 1.15 -3.93 8.52
C LEU A 277 1.98 -4.57 9.65
N GLY A 278 3.15 -3.99 9.98
CA GLY A 278 4.05 -4.53 11.00
C GLY A 278 4.60 -5.92 10.61
N LEU A 279 4.79 -6.16 9.31
CA LEU A 279 5.48 -7.36 8.82
C LEU A 279 6.99 -7.26 9.11
N ARG A 280 7.54 -6.04 9.15
CA ARG A 280 8.91 -5.77 9.59
C ARG A 280 8.94 -5.26 11.04
N ARG A 281 9.86 -5.80 11.84
CA ARG A 281 10.01 -5.49 13.29
C ARG A 281 11.08 -4.44 13.58
N ASP A 282 11.79 -3.97 12.56
CA ASP A 282 12.82 -2.94 12.64
C ASP A 282 12.26 -1.57 13.08
N CYS A 283 11.04 -1.23 12.65
CA CYS A 283 10.42 0.08 12.93
C CYS A 283 8.97 -0.02 13.46
N PRO A 284 8.73 -0.49 14.71
CA PRO A 284 7.38 -0.63 15.28
C PRO A 284 6.63 0.71 15.48
N ARG A 285 7.28 1.85 15.26
CA ARG A 285 6.65 3.18 15.32
C ARG A 285 5.91 3.54 14.04
N GLU A 286 6.12 2.79 12.96
CA GLU A 286 5.55 3.06 11.64
C GLU A 286 4.30 2.24 11.32
N GLU A 287 3.89 1.33 12.20
CA GLU A 287 2.66 0.55 12.06
C GLU A 287 1.44 1.48 12.06
N SER A 288 0.57 1.34 11.06
CA SER A 288 -0.64 2.13 10.94
C SER A 288 -1.68 1.40 10.08
N PRO A 289 -2.95 1.31 10.51
CA PRO A 289 -3.99 0.56 9.81
C PRO A 289 -4.60 1.34 8.62
N VAL A 290 -3.77 2.00 7.81
CA VAL A 290 -4.25 2.90 6.74
C VAL A 290 -5.01 2.12 5.67
N PHE A 291 -4.49 0.97 5.24
CA PHE A 291 -5.17 0.12 4.27
C PHE A 291 -6.47 -0.47 4.83
N LEU A 292 -6.45 -0.92 6.10
CA LEU A 292 -7.67 -1.37 6.77
C LEU A 292 -8.72 -0.26 6.89
N LEU A 293 -8.31 0.98 7.18
CA LEU A 293 -9.23 2.12 7.21
C LEU A 293 -9.88 2.37 5.83
N PHE A 294 -9.12 2.20 4.75
CA PHE A 294 -9.67 2.27 3.39
C PHE A 294 -10.69 1.15 3.13
N LEU A 295 -10.39 -0.09 3.53
CA LEU A 295 -11.33 -1.21 3.39
C LEU A 295 -12.59 -1.00 4.23
N ASP A 296 -12.47 -0.48 5.45
CA ASP A 296 -13.62 -0.14 6.30
C ASP A 296 -14.47 0.95 5.66
N CYS A 297 -13.87 2.05 5.18
CA CYS A 297 -14.60 3.09 4.45
C CYS A 297 -15.29 2.54 3.19
N THR A 298 -14.64 1.65 2.45
CA THR A 298 -15.23 0.96 1.29
C THR A 298 -16.43 0.11 1.72
N TRP A 299 -16.31 -0.63 2.82
CA TRP A 299 -17.40 -1.41 3.40
C TRP A 299 -18.59 -0.52 3.83
N GLN A 300 -18.33 0.65 4.41
CA GLN A 300 -19.41 1.60 4.74
C GLN A 300 -20.17 2.06 3.48
N LEU A 301 -19.46 2.30 2.36
CA LEU A 301 -20.09 2.65 1.08
C LEU A 301 -20.89 1.48 0.51
N LEU A 302 -20.31 0.28 0.52
CA LEU A 302 -20.95 -0.96 0.08
C LEU A 302 -22.23 -1.24 0.86
N ARG A 303 -22.24 -1.00 2.18
CA ARG A 303 -23.45 -1.15 3.01
C ARG A 303 -24.54 -0.12 2.73
N GLN A 304 -24.17 1.09 2.35
CA GLN A 304 -25.13 2.14 2.02
C GLN A 304 -25.70 1.95 0.61
N PHE A 305 -24.90 1.44 -0.33
CA PHE A 305 -25.26 1.29 -1.73
C PHE A 305 -24.93 -0.12 -2.26
N PRO A 306 -25.57 -1.19 -1.75
CA PRO A 306 -25.17 -2.56 -2.08
C PRO A 306 -25.33 -2.93 -3.56
N ALA A 307 -26.26 -2.28 -4.28
CA ALA A 307 -26.47 -2.53 -5.72
C ALA A 307 -25.41 -1.88 -6.62
N ASP A 308 -24.62 -0.95 -6.08
CA ASP A 308 -23.64 -0.17 -6.83
C ASP A 308 -22.24 -0.82 -6.88
N PHE A 309 -22.02 -1.89 -6.11
CA PHE A 309 -20.75 -2.57 -5.97
C PHE A 309 -20.81 -3.98 -6.55
N GLY A 310 -19.85 -4.30 -7.42
CA GLY A 310 -19.70 -5.61 -8.06
C GLY A 310 -18.94 -6.64 -7.21
N PHE A 311 -18.75 -6.37 -5.92
CA PHE A 311 -18.06 -7.24 -4.98
C PHE A 311 -18.75 -7.17 -3.60
N THR A 312 -18.37 -8.07 -2.69
CA THR A 312 -19.06 -8.24 -1.40
C THR A 312 -18.17 -7.90 -0.21
N GLU A 313 -18.77 -7.86 0.98
CA GLU A 313 -18.01 -7.80 2.24
C GLU A 313 -17.00 -8.95 2.36
N ALA A 314 -17.36 -10.16 1.91
CA ALA A 314 -16.47 -11.31 1.95
C ALA A 314 -15.20 -11.08 1.12
N PHE A 315 -15.32 -10.40 -0.02
CA PHE A 315 -14.16 -10.01 -0.82
C PHE A 315 -13.24 -9.03 -0.08
N LEU A 316 -13.80 -8.01 0.59
CA LEU A 316 -13.00 -7.05 1.36
C LEU A 316 -12.26 -7.73 2.54
N LEU A 317 -12.88 -8.70 3.20
CA LEU A 317 -12.25 -9.51 4.23
C LEU A 317 -11.14 -10.40 3.67
N ALA A 318 -11.39 -11.09 2.55
CA ALA A 318 -10.39 -11.90 1.87
C ALA A 318 -9.18 -11.06 1.43
N LEU A 319 -9.43 -9.84 0.94
CA LEU A 319 -8.38 -8.90 0.57
C LEU A 319 -7.56 -8.45 1.80
N HIS A 320 -8.21 -8.11 2.90
CA HIS A 320 -7.53 -7.80 4.16
C HIS A 320 -6.64 -8.97 4.62
N ASP A 321 -7.16 -10.19 4.62
CA ASP A 321 -6.43 -11.37 5.07
C ASP A 321 -5.25 -11.70 4.15
N SER A 322 -5.42 -11.53 2.84
CA SER A 322 -4.35 -11.68 1.85
C SER A 322 -3.18 -10.72 2.08
N SER A 323 -3.42 -9.54 2.67
CA SER A 323 -2.36 -8.56 2.97
C SER A 323 -1.38 -9.03 4.05
N PHE A 324 -1.76 -10.01 4.86
CA PHE A 324 -0.90 -10.64 5.86
C PHE A 324 -0.34 -12.00 5.42
N SER A 325 -0.82 -12.51 4.28
CA SER A 325 -0.43 -13.81 3.77
C SER A 325 0.94 -13.74 3.09
N PRO A 326 1.89 -14.62 3.43
CA PRO A 326 3.20 -14.65 2.78
C PRO A 326 3.14 -15.22 1.36
N TYR A 327 2.04 -15.91 1.00
CA TYR A 327 1.84 -16.58 -0.29
C TYR A 327 1.56 -15.61 -1.43
N PHE A 328 1.03 -14.42 -1.13
CA PHE A 328 0.74 -13.41 -2.15
C PHE A 328 1.83 -12.34 -2.17
N SER A 329 2.45 -12.13 -3.33
CA SER A 329 3.51 -11.13 -3.51
C SER A 329 2.99 -9.69 -3.57
N THR A 330 1.69 -9.49 -3.82
CA THR A 330 1.04 -8.18 -4.05
C THR A 330 1.38 -7.15 -2.97
N PHE A 331 1.28 -7.53 -1.69
CA PHE A 331 1.44 -6.63 -0.54
C PHE A 331 2.80 -6.79 0.18
N ARG A 332 3.71 -7.58 -0.39
CA ARG A 332 4.99 -7.96 0.24
C ARG A 332 6.05 -6.86 0.19
N PHE A 333 5.92 -5.90 -0.73
CA PHE A 333 6.95 -4.89 -1.01
C PHE A 333 6.45 -3.47 -0.72
N SER A 334 7.37 -2.53 -0.49
CA SER A 334 7.02 -1.13 -0.21
C SER A 334 6.90 -0.25 -1.46
N CYS A 335 7.37 -0.74 -2.61
CA CYS A 335 7.25 -0.11 -3.92
C CYS A 335 7.54 -1.10 -5.05
N GLN A 336 7.16 -0.72 -6.27
CA GLN A 336 7.38 -1.53 -7.48
C GLN A 336 8.86 -1.87 -7.72
N ARG A 337 9.80 -0.96 -7.40
CA ARG A 337 11.24 -1.23 -7.52
C ARG A 337 11.68 -2.42 -6.68
N GLN A 338 11.23 -2.51 -5.43
CA GLN A 338 11.61 -3.62 -4.53
C GLN A 338 11.08 -4.95 -5.04
N ARG A 339 9.85 -4.98 -5.56
CA ARG A 339 9.24 -6.19 -6.13
C ARG A 339 10.04 -6.78 -7.30
N ARG A 340 10.66 -5.96 -8.13
CA ARG A 340 11.41 -6.45 -9.31
C ARG A 340 12.81 -6.97 -8.97
N HIS A 341 13.31 -6.72 -7.77
CA HIS A 341 14.68 -7.03 -7.38
C HIS A 341 14.80 -8.14 -6.33
N GLY A 342 13.70 -8.61 -5.75
CA GLY A 342 13.71 -9.64 -4.71
C GLY A 342 12.54 -10.58 -4.84
#